data_AF-A0A7J9UWT1-F1
#
_entry.id   AF-A0A7J9UWT1-F1
#
_cell.length_a   1.000
_cell.length_b   1.000
_cell.length_c   1.000
_cell.angle_alpha   90.00
_cell.angle_beta   90.00
_cell.angle_gamma   90.00
#
_symmetry.space_group_name_H-M   'P 1'
#
loop_
_entity.id
_entity.type
_entity.pdbx_description
1 polymer ?
#
loop_
_entity_poly.entity_id
_entity_poly.type
_entity_poly.pdbx_seq_one_letter_code
_entity_poly.pdbx_strand_id
1 'polypeptide(L)'
;MESAATQPATPSEELVTADPPADEPIDDAAICTAYGDVLTILENADLGLDDGRMAEQEHEGWYQLATRVLDRLPSSGGGAVRDAIADLQDVAPAIPSGAGEDPAGVRSTEWYAAEEVLGAACDDLGVPLAINVFTGG
;
A
#
# COMPACT_ATOMS: atom_id res chain seq x y z
N MET A 1 61.55 -38.27 26.01
CA MET A 1 61.02 -38.59 24.67
C MET A 1 59.75 -39.41 24.88
N GLU A 2 58.63 -38.88 25.40
CA GLU A 2 57.81 -37.71 25.03
C GLU A 2 57.33 -37.70 23.57
N SER A 3 56.03 -37.94 23.39
CA SER A 3 55.16 -37.13 22.53
C SER A 3 53.69 -37.43 22.86
N ALA A 4 53.07 -36.50 23.58
CA ALA A 4 51.63 -36.39 23.71
C ALA A 4 51.09 -35.68 22.46
N ALA A 5 50.03 -36.21 21.86
CA ALA A 5 49.37 -35.61 20.70
C ALA A 5 48.49 -34.43 21.15
N THR A 6 48.88 -33.21 20.77
CA THR A 6 48.07 -32.00 20.90
C THR A 6 46.95 -32.01 19.84
N GLN A 7 45.70 -31.96 20.28
CA GLN A 7 44.56 -31.65 19.40
C GLN A 7 44.53 -30.12 19.15
N PRO A 8 44.31 -29.66 17.91
CA PRO A 8 44.14 -28.24 17.63
C PRO A 8 42.78 -27.75 18.15
N ALA A 9 42.79 -26.62 18.84
CA ALA A 9 41.59 -25.92 19.27
C ALA A 9 40.88 -25.30 18.06
N THR A 10 39.58 -25.54 17.94
CA THR A 10 38.69 -24.91 16.96
C THR A 10 38.64 -23.39 17.22
N PRO A 11 38.79 -22.52 16.21
CA PRO A 11 38.56 -21.09 16.39
C PRO A 11 37.10 -20.87 16.79
N SER A 12 36.85 -20.14 17.88
CA SER A 12 35.52 -19.58 18.13
C SER A 12 35.27 -18.51 17.08
N GLU A 13 34.34 -18.79 16.18
CA GLU A 13 33.78 -17.81 15.26
C GLU A 13 33.05 -16.76 16.10
N GLU A 14 33.67 -15.59 16.24
CA GLU A 14 33.02 -14.42 16.81
C GLU A 14 31.84 -14.09 15.89
N LEU A 15 30.61 -14.27 16.38
CA LEU A 15 29.40 -13.90 15.67
C LEU A 15 29.45 -12.39 15.44
N VAL A 16 29.91 -11.98 14.25
CA VAL A 16 29.76 -10.62 13.75
C VAL A 16 28.24 -10.39 13.66
N THR A 17 27.69 -9.77 14.69
CA THR A 17 26.32 -9.28 14.65
C THR A 17 26.35 -8.12 13.65
N ALA A 18 25.90 -8.39 12.43
CA ALA A 18 25.66 -7.32 11.47
C ALA A 18 24.65 -6.35 12.11
N ASP A 19 24.97 -5.06 12.09
CA ASP A 19 23.98 -4.03 12.39
C ASP A 19 22.71 -4.32 11.57
N PRO A 20 21.52 -4.15 12.15
CA PRO A 20 20.30 -4.23 11.37
C PRO A 20 20.43 -3.30 10.17
N PRO A 21 19.96 -3.70 8.97
CA PRO A 21 20.00 -2.81 7.82
C PRO A 21 19.33 -1.49 8.23
N ALA A 22 19.98 -0.38 7.92
CA ALA A 22 19.36 0.93 8.09
C ALA A 22 18.01 0.91 7.36
N ASP A 23 16.95 1.39 8.01
CA ASP A 23 15.63 1.48 7.39
C ASP A 23 15.78 2.20 6.04
N GLU A 24 15.44 1.51 4.96
CA GLU A 24 15.47 2.11 3.63
C GLU A 24 14.51 3.31 3.62
N PRO A 25 14.90 4.44 3.00
CA PRO A 25 14.02 5.59 2.92
C PRO A 25 12.73 5.20 2.19
N ILE A 26 11.59 5.63 2.74
CA ILE A 26 10.28 5.41 2.11
C ILE A 26 10.30 6.05 0.71
N ASP A 27 9.98 5.25 -0.31
CA ASP A 27 9.92 5.70 -1.70
C ASP A 27 8.52 6.24 -2.04
N ASP A 28 8.37 7.56 -1.96
CA ASP A 28 7.11 8.24 -2.27
C ASP A 28 6.64 7.99 -3.72
N ALA A 29 7.55 7.74 -4.66
CA ALA A 29 7.17 7.44 -6.04
C ALA A 29 6.52 6.05 -6.17
N ALA A 30 7.00 5.08 -5.38
CA ALA A 30 6.37 3.77 -5.26
C ALA A 30 4.96 3.88 -4.63
N ILE A 31 4.77 4.77 -3.65
CA ILE A 31 3.46 5.02 -3.06
C ILE A 31 2.48 5.58 -4.09
N CYS A 32 2.88 6.56 -4.90
CA CYS A 32 2.06 7.11 -5.98
C CYS A 32 1.60 6.02 -6.96
N THR A 33 2.51 5.12 -7.34
CA THR A 33 2.18 3.98 -8.22
C THR A 33 1.18 3.04 -7.54
N ALA A 34 1.42 2.70 -6.27
CA ALA A 34 0.57 1.79 -5.52
C ALA A 34 -0.83 2.37 -5.22
N TYR A 35 -0.96 3.69 -5.06
CA TYR A 35 -2.27 4.33 -4.99
C TYR A 35 -3.02 4.27 -6.33
N GLY A 36 -2.31 4.28 -7.46
CA GLY A 36 -2.90 3.97 -8.77
C GLY A 36 -3.58 2.60 -8.82
N ASP A 37 -3.10 1.61 -8.06
CA ASP A 37 -3.77 0.31 -7.93
C ASP A 37 -5.09 0.42 -7.14
N VAL A 38 -5.15 1.29 -6.12
CA VAL A 38 -6.40 1.59 -5.40
C VAL A 38 -7.43 2.19 -6.37
N LEU A 39 -7.04 3.20 -7.14
CA LEU A 39 -7.92 3.81 -8.14
C LEU A 39 -8.34 2.81 -9.21
N THR A 40 -7.42 1.95 -9.66
CA THR A 40 -7.71 0.88 -10.62
C THR A 40 -8.77 -0.08 -10.09
N ILE A 41 -8.69 -0.50 -8.83
CA ILE A 41 -9.70 -1.37 -8.22
C ILE A 41 -11.07 -0.68 -8.22
N LEU A 42 -11.13 0.57 -7.74
CA LEU A 42 -12.37 1.32 -7.61
C LEU A 42 -13.03 1.56 -8.98
N GLU A 43 -12.25 2.04 -9.95
CA GLU A 43 -12.76 2.35 -11.28
C GLU A 43 -13.30 1.11 -12.00
N ASN A 44 -12.60 -0.03 -11.91
CA ASN A 44 -13.08 -1.26 -12.55
C ASN A 44 -14.28 -1.88 -11.81
N ALA A 45 -14.42 -1.66 -10.50
CA ALA A 45 -15.62 -2.03 -9.77
C ALA A 45 -16.82 -1.21 -10.27
N ASP A 46 -16.66 0.11 -10.34
CA ASP A 46 -17.70 1.04 -10.81
C ASP A 46 -18.14 0.69 -12.24
N LEU A 47 -17.19 0.55 -13.17
CA LEU A 47 -17.48 0.14 -14.55
C LEU A 47 -18.08 -1.27 -14.62
N GLY A 48 -17.66 -2.19 -13.76
CA GLY A 48 -18.21 -3.54 -13.68
C GLY A 48 -19.68 -3.55 -13.31
N LEU A 49 -20.07 -2.73 -12.34
CA LEU A 49 -21.45 -2.58 -11.89
C LEU A 49 -22.29 -1.86 -12.96
N ASP A 50 -21.79 -0.75 -13.49
CA ASP A 50 -22.47 0.06 -14.51
C ASP A 50 -22.74 -0.72 -15.82
N ASP A 51 -21.79 -1.58 -16.23
CA ASP A 51 -21.94 -2.44 -17.39
C ASP A 51 -22.84 -3.68 -17.14
N GLY A 52 -23.31 -3.88 -15.91
CA GLY A 52 -24.08 -5.06 -15.50
C GLY A 52 -23.28 -6.36 -15.48
N ARG A 53 -21.95 -6.28 -15.38
CA ARG A 53 -21.02 -7.42 -15.27
C ARG A 53 -20.77 -7.87 -13.84
N MET A 54 -21.08 -7.01 -12.88
CA MET A 54 -20.85 -7.18 -11.45
C MET A 54 -22.16 -7.02 -10.69
N ALA A 55 -22.39 -7.84 -9.66
CA ALA A 55 -23.49 -7.64 -8.72
C ALA A 55 -23.14 -6.59 -7.67
N GLU A 56 -24.13 -5.94 -7.05
CA GLU A 56 -23.92 -4.94 -5.98
C GLU A 56 -23.03 -5.49 -4.84
N GLN A 57 -23.29 -6.70 -4.38
CA GLN A 57 -22.46 -7.35 -3.35
C GLN A 57 -21.00 -7.55 -3.79
N GLU A 58 -20.77 -7.83 -5.07
CA GLU A 58 -19.41 -7.98 -5.58
C GLU A 58 -18.71 -6.62 -5.64
N HIS A 59 -19.41 -5.57 -6.07
CA HIS A 59 -18.93 -4.17 -6.06
C HIS A 59 -18.53 -3.71 -4.66
N GLU A 60 -19.37 -3.95 -3.66
CA GLU A 60 -19.06 -3.67 -2.26
C GLU A 60 -17.78 -4.39 -1.79
N GLY A 61 -17.62 -5.66 -2.16
CA GLY A 61 -16.42 -6.45 -1.85
C GLY A 61 -15.15 -5.88 -2.47
N TRP A 62 -15.22 -5.35 -3.70
CA TRP A 62 -14.11 -4.66 -4.35
C TRP A 62 -13.76 -3.34 -3.66
N TYR A 63 -14.76 -2.56 -3.23
CA TYR A 63 -14.52 -1.36 -2.43
C TYR A 63 -13.87 -1.69 -1.08
N GLN A 64 -14.32 -2.74 -0.38
CA GLN A 64 -13.66 -3.23 0.85
C GLN A 64 -12.22 -3.70 0.58
N LEU A 65 -11.93 -4.28 -0.59
CA LEU A 65 -10.56 -4.58 -0.98
C LEU A 65 -9.73 -3.31 -1.17
N ALA A 66 -10.26 -2.30 -1.88
CA ALA A 66 -9.58 -1.04 -2.13
C ALA A 66 -9.17 -0.33 -0.83
N THR A 67 -10.07 -0.24 0.16
CA THR A 67 -9.74 0.36 1.48
C THR A 67 -8.61 -0.39 2.19
N ARG A 68 -8.58 -1.73 2.12
CA ARG A 68 -7.46 -2.52 2.66
C ARG A 68 -6.16 -2.34 1.89
N VAL A 69 -6.21 -2.11 0.57
CA VAL A 69 -5.00 -1.81 -0.22
C VAL A 69 -4.46 -0.44 0.17
N LEU A 70 -5.34 0.55 0.29
CA LEU A 70 -5.00 1.89 0.76
C LEU A 70 -4.35 1.88 2.16
N ASP A 71 -4.90 1.15 3.11
CA ASP A 71 -4.39 1.04 4.48
C ASP A 71 -2.98 0.44 4.58
N ARG A 72 -2.55 -0.33 3.57
CA ARG A 72 -1.18 -0.86 3.51
C ARG A 72 -0.16 0.15 3.00
N LEU A 73 -0.60 1.26 2.43
CA LEU A 73 0.31 2.28 1.93
C LEU A 73 0.96 3.02 3.10
N PRO A 74 2.28 3.26 3.06
CA PRO A 74 2.96 4.04 4.08
C PRO A 74 2.37 5.47 4.15
N SER A 75 1.95 5.87 5.35
CA SER A 75 1.46 7.23 5.66
C SER A 75 2.24 7.92 6.77
N SER A 76 3.21 7.21 7.39
CA SER A 76 4.05 7.75 8.46
C SER A 76 5.37 8.33 7.93
N GLY A 77 6.00 9.20 8.71
CA GLY A 77 7.31 9.77 8.39
C GLY A 77 7.28 11.09 7.61
N GLY A 78 6.09 11.68 7.40
CA GLY A 78 5.88 13.03 6.87
C GLY A 78 6.22 13.22 5.40
N GLY A 79 5.62 14.22 4.77
CA GLY A 79 5.83 14.58 3.37
C GLY A 79 4.52 14.52 2.58
N ALA A 80 4.41 15.35 1.54
CA ALA A 80 3.12 15.61 0.88
C ALA A 80 2.37 14.35 0.41
N VAL A 81 3.08 13.37 -0.14
CA VAL A 81 2.48 12.08 -0.54
C VAL A 81 1.95 11.32 0.67
N ARG A 82 2.77 11.10 1.69
CA ARG A 82 2.40 10.33 2.89
C ARG A 82 1.31 11.01 3.72
N ASP A 83 1.36 12.33 3.83
CA ASP A 83 0.34 13.13 4.52
C ASP A 83 -1.02 13.00 3.79
N ALA A 84 -1.02 13.08 2.45
CA ALA A 84 -2.25 12.88 1.67
C ALA A 84 -2.78 11.43 1.74
N ILE A 85 -1.89 10.43 1.80
CA ILE A 85 -2.29 9.03 2.05
C ILE A 85 -2.90 8.87 3.45
N ALA A 86 -2.36 9.55 4.47
CA ALA A 86 -2.94 9.55 5.81
C ALA A 86 -4.37 10.13 5.78
N ASP A 87 -4.58 11.25 5.10
CA ASP A 87 -5.89 11.88 4.94
C ASP A 87 -6.88 10.93 4.24
N LEU A 88 -6.44 10.24 3.18
CA LEU A 88 -7.26 9.24 2.48
C LEU A 88 -7.62 8.04 3.38
N GLN A 89 -6.66 7.55 4.18
CA GLN A 89 -6.88 6.46 5.15
C GLN A 89 -7.87 6.87 6.26
N ASP A 90 -7.84 8.13 6.69
CA ASP A 90 -8.79 8.68 7.66
C ASP A 90 -10.20 8.85 7.09
N VAL A 91 -10.31 9.26 5.82
CA VAL A 91 -11.61 9.39 5.12
C VAL A 91 -12.25 8.03 4.85
N ALA A 92 -11.46 7.04 4.41
CA ALA A 92 -11.94 5.70 4.10
C ALA A 92 -11.15 4.62 4.85
N PRO A 93 -11.45 4.42 6.15
CA PRO A 93 -10.79 3.42 6.97
C PRO A 93 -10.92 2.01 6.39
N ALA A 94 -9.89 1.18 6.55
CA ALA A 94 -9.94 -0.20 6.09
C ALA A 94 -11.03 -1.01 6.79
N ILE A 95 -11.82 -1.71 5.98
CA ILE A 95 -12.80 -2.68 6.46
C ILE A 95 -12.17 -4.08 6.44
N PRO A 96 -12.10 -4.79 7.57
CA PRO A 96 -11.56 -6.14 7.61
C PRO A 96 -12.33 -7.11 6.71
N SER A 97 -11.64 -8.11 6.16
CA SER A 97 -12.29 -9.17 5.37
C SER A 97 -13.41 -9.84 6.15
N GLY A 98 -14.61 -9.91 5.56
CA GLY A 98 -15.76 -10.58 6.18
C GLY A 98 -16.47 -9.73 7.24
N ALA A 99 -16.09 -8.48 7.44
CA ALA A 99 -16.93 -7.51 8.12
C ALA A 99 -18.16 -7.21 7.24
N GLY A 100 -19.34 -7.20 7.85
CA GLY A 100 -20.60 -6.84 7.17
C GLY A 100 -20.84 -5.34 7.14
N GLU A 101 -19.78 -4.54 7.10
CA GLU A 101 -19.81 -3.08 7.10
C GLU A 101 -19.60 -2.57 5.67
N ASP A 102 -20.34 -1.53 5.32
CA ASP A 102 -20.23 -0.90 4.00
C ASP A 102 -19.03 0.04 3.96
N PRO A 103 -18.26 0.06 2.86
CA PRO A 103 -17.13 0.97 2.67
C PRO A 103 -17.62 2.42 2.65
N ALA A 104 -17.30 3.16 3.73
CA ALA A 104 -17.64 4.57 3.88
C ALA A 104 -16.52 5.48 3.34
N GLY A 105 -16.89 6.68 2.91
CA GLY A 105 -15.96 7.77 2.58
C GLY A 105 -15.29 7.67 1.20
N VAL A 106 -15.13 6.48 0.64
CA VAL A 106 -14.62 6.31 -0.74
C VAL A 106 -15.51 7.07 -1.73
N ARG A 107 -14.91 7.83 -2.66
CA ARG A 107 -15.60 8.74 -3.59
C ARG A 107 -16.43 9.87 -2.94
N SER A 108 -16.25 10.17 -1.65
CA SER A 108 -16.87 11.35 -1.03
C SER A 108 -16.19 12.65 -1.48
N THR A 109 -16.76 13.80 -1.10
CA THR A 109 -16.13 15.11 -1.38
C THR A 109 -14.76 15.23 -0.69
N GLU A 110 -14.65 14.72 0.53
CA GLU A 110 -13.41 14.68 1.30
C GLU A 110 -12.38 13.76 0.67
N TRP A 111 -12.80 12.61 0.13
CA TRP A 111 -11.92 11.71 -0.61
C TRP A 111 -11.32 12.39 -1.83
N TYR A 112 -12.15 13.01 -2.67
CA TYR A 112 -11.66 13.69 -3.88
C TYR A 112 -10.73 14.86 -3.55
N ALA A 113 -10.97 15.57 -2.45
CA ALA A 113 -10.08 16.65 -2.02
C ALA A 113 -8.70 16.11 -1.61
N ALA A 114 -8.63 14.99 -0.88
CA ALA A 114 -7.36 14.37 -0.53
C ALA A 114 -6.67 13.72 -1.75
N GLU A 115 -7.42 13.13 -2.67
CA GLU A 115 -6.92 12.60 -3.94
C GLU A 115 -6.31 13.69 -4.82
N GLU A 116 -6.90 14.90 -4.87
CA GLU A 116 -6.34 16.06 -5.59
C GLU A 116 -4.98 16.47 -5.03
N VAL A 117 -4.84 16.52 -3.70
CA VAL A 117 -3.58 16.84 -3.03
C VAL A 117 -2.52 15.77 -3.34
N LEU A 118 -2.90 14.49 -3.27
CA LEU A 118 -2.00 13.39 -3.61
C LEU A 118 -1.57 13.45 -5.08
N GLY A 119 -2.51 13.71 -5.99
CA GLY A 119 -2.24 13.85 -7.41
C GLY A 119 -1.19 14.93 -7.70
N ALA A 120 -1.35 16.11 -7.10
CA ALA A 120 -0.37 17.19 -7.23
C ALA A 120 1.01 16.80 -6.66
N ALA A 121 1.05 16.12 -5.51
CA ALA A 121 2.31 15.65 -4.91
C ALA A 121 3.01 14.60 -5.79
N CYS A 122 2.25 13.70 -6.42
CA CYS A 122 2.76 12.69 -7.34
C CYS A 122 3.23 13.29 -8.68
N ASP A 123 2.56 14.33 -9.16
CA ASP A 123 2.98 15.11 -10.34
C ASP A 123 4.33 15.79 -10.11
N ASP A 124 4.55 16.39 -8.94
CA ASP A 124 5.82 17.02 -8.57
C ASP A 124 7.00 16.01 -8.54
N LEU A 125 6.70 14.74 -8.32
CA LEU A 125 7.66 13.62 -8.38
C LEU A 125 7.84 13.05 -9.81
N GLY A 126 7.06 13.51 -10.79
CA GLY A 126 7.08 13.00 -12.16
C GLY A 126 6.43 11.61 -12.31
N VAL A 127 5.62 11.20 -11.33
CA VAL A 127 4.89 9.92 -11.30
C VAL A 127 3.39 10.18 -11.15
N PRO A 128 2.74 10.79 -12.16
CA PRO A 128 1.32 11.11 -12.09
C PRO A 128 0.49 9.86 -11.77
N LEU A 129 -0.59 10.05 -11.01
CA LEU A 129 -1.52 8.97 -10.71
C LEU A 129 -2.08 8.39 -12.01
N ALA A 130 -2.08 7.06 -12.11
CA ALA A 130 -2.52 6.34 -13.29
C ALA A 130 -3.54 5.27 -12.92
N ILE A 131 -4.57 5.13 -13.76
CA ILE A 131 -5.63 4.14 -13.63
C ILE A 131 -5.56 3.20 -14.82
N ASN A 132 -5.59 1.89 -14.57
CA ASN A 132 -5.67 0.89 -15.63
C ASN A 132 -7.10 0.36 -15.73
N VAL A 133 -7.82 0.76 -16.77
CA VAL A 133 -9.18 0.27 -17.03
C VAL A 133 -9.14 -0.98 -17.91
N PHE A 134 -9.94 -1.98 -17.56
CA PHE A 134 -10.06 -3.22 -18.33
C PHE A 134 -11.52 -3.68 -18.46
N THR A 135 -11.84 -4.28 -19.61
CA THR A 135 -13.14 -4.90 -19.87
C THR A 135 -13.01 -6.42 -19.68
N GLY A 136 -13.17 -6.92 -18.45
CA GLY A 136 -13.14 -8.35 -18.11
C GLY A 136 -12.86 -8.62 -16.63
N GLY A 137 -13.25 -9.80 -16.13
CA GLY A 137 -13.00 -10.28 -14.76
C GLY A 137 -12.36 -11.66 -14.76
#